data_AF-A0A380FIV4-F1
#
_entry.id   AF-A0A380FIV4-F1
#
_cell.length_a   1.000
_cell.length_b   1.000
_cell.length_c   1.000
_cell.angle_alpha   90.00
_cell.angle_beta   90.00
_cell.angle_gamma   90.00
#
_symmetry.space_group_name_H-M   'P 1'
#
loop_
_entity.id
_entity.type
_entity.pdbx_description
1 polymer ?
#
loop_
_entity_poly.entity_id
_entity_poly.type
_entity_poly.pdbx_seq_one_letter_code
_entity_poly.pdbx_strand_id
1 'polypeptide(L)' 'MLTVLPLAFLCDAYEEEGVEGSKDARTVLRFHPALAPYKAAVLPLSKKLSGEAIKVFENLSATFSN' A
#
# COMPACT_ATOMS: atom_id res chain seq x y z
N MET A 1 -7.54 22.77 12.22
CA MET A 1 -6.07 22.80 12.13
C MET A 1 -5.43 21.44 11.82
N LEU A 2 -6.14 20.30 11.89
CA LEU A 2 -5.56 18.97 11.64
C LEU A 2 -5.79 18.39 10.22
N THR A 3 -6.60 19.02 9.36
CA THR A 3 -7.05 18.40 8.10
C THR A 3 -6.15 18.65 6.89
N VAL A 4 -5.35 19.72 6.88
CA VAL A 4 -4.56 20.12 5.70
C VAL A 4 -3.26 19.32 5.54
N LEU A 5 -2.67 18.84 6.64
CA LEU A 5 -1.40 18.11 6.61
C LEU A 5 -1.54 16.70 6.02
N PRO A 6 -2.55 15.87 6.41
CA PRO A 6 -2.78 14.58 5.77
C PRO A 6 -3.05 14.71 4.27
N LEU A 7 -3.80 15.74 3.88
CA LEU A 7 -4.09 16.03 2.48
C LEU A 7 -2.84 16.42 1.70
N ALA A 8 -1.94 17.22 2.30
CA ALA A 8 -0.68 17.57 1.66
C ALA A 8 0.18 16.34 1.34
N PHE A 9 0.29 15.37 2.25
CA PHE A 9 1.02 14.12 1.99
C PHE A 9 0.35 13.22 0.95
N LEU A 10 -0.99 13.22 0.89
CA LEU A 10 -1.73 12.46 -0.13
C LEU A 10 -1.51 13.06 -1.52
N CYS A 11 -1.56 14.38 -1.64
CA CYS A 11 -1.32 15.08 -2.91
C CYS A 11 0.12 14.91 -3.38
N ASP A 12 1.10 14.99 -2.47
CA ASP A 12 2.53 14.82 -2.78
C ASP A 12 2.89 13.40 -3.23
N ALA A 13 2.23 12.38 -2.67
CA ALA A 13 2.50 10.98 -3.02
C ALA A 13 1.79 10.51 -4.30
N TYR A 14 0.85 11.27 -4.87
CA TYR A 14 0.05 10.87 -6.03
C TYR A 14 0.85 10.93 -7.33
N GLU A 15 0.93 9.81 -8.03
CA GLU A 15 1.58 9.71 -9.34
C GLU A 15 0.75 8.81 -10.27
N GLU A 16 0.67 9.17 -11.54
CA GLU A 16 0.10 8.30 -12.58
C GLU A 16 1.24 7.66 -13.38
N GLU A 17 1.34 6.34 -13.31
CA GLU A 17 2.29 5.56 -14.09
C GLU A 17 1.60 4.95 -15.30
N GLY A 18 2.17 5.14 -16.49
CA GLY A 18 1.71 4.50 -17.73
C GLY A 18 1.71 5.45 -18.92
N VAL A 19 1.22 4.95 -20.06
CA VAL A 19 0.96 5.77 -21.25
C VAL A 19 -0.47 6.29 -21.17
N GLU A 20 -0.66 7.60 -21.30
CA GLU A 20 -1.99 8.21 -21.37
C GLU A 20 -2.87 7.49 -22.41
N GLY A 21 -4.04 7.01 -21.97
CA GLY A 21 -4.97 6.27 -22.83
C GLY A 21 -4.73 4.76 -22.96
N SER A 22 -3.69 4.21 -22.32
CA SER A 22 -3.47 2.77 -22.24
C SER A 22 -4.25 2.11 -21.11
N LYS A 23 -4.59 0.82 -21.26
CA LYS A 23 -5.20 -0.01 -20.21
C LYS A 23 -4.28 -0.24 -19.00
N ASP A 24 -2.98 0.01 -19.17
CA ASP A 24 -1.98 -0.19 -18.13
C ASP A 24 -1.72 1.06 -17.28
N ALA A 25 -2.45 2.17 -17.55
CA ALA A 25 -2.39 3.36 -16.72
C ALA A 25 -2.89 3.04 -15.31
N ARG A 26 -2.05 3.30 -14.31
CA ARG A 26 -2.36 3.04 -12.90
C ARG A 26 -1.96 4.21 -12.04
N THR A 27 -2.76 4.47 -11.03
CA THR A 27 -2.43 5.40 -9.98
C THR A 27 -1.54 4.72 -8.95
N VAL A 28 -0.42 5.35 -8.62
CA VAL A 28 0.52 4.91 -7.59
C VAL A 28 0.64 5.99 -6.52
N LEU A 29 0.57 5.58 -5.25
CA LEU A 29 0.84 6.46 -4.11
C LEU A 29 2.24 6.15 -3.56
N ARG A 30 3.24 6.97 -3.92
CA ARG A 30 4.64 6.79 -3.50
C ARG A 30 4.92 7.34 -2.11
N PHE A 31 4.26 6.80 -1.09
CA PHE A 31 4.56 7.19 0.28
C PHE A 31 5.96 6.77 0.71
N HIS A 32 6.64 7.63 1.47
CA HIS A 32 7.83 7.24 2.20
C HIS A 32 7.50 6.07 3.17
N PRO A 33 8.31 5.01 3.27
CA PRO A 33 8.00 3.82 4.07
C PRO A 33 7.61 4.12 5.53
N ALA A 34 8.23 5.14 6.14
CA ALA A 34 7.91 5.56 7.51
C ALA A 34 6.52 6.21 7.65
N LEU A 35 6.01 6.85 6.59
CA LEU A 35 4.74 7.60 6.59
C LEU A 35 3.56 6.82 6.00
N ALA A 36 3.84 5.73 5.25
CA ALA A 36 2.80 4.91 4.64
C ALA A 36 1.77 4.44 5.71
N PRO A 37 0.47 4.65 5.48
CA PRO A 37 -0.58 4.25 6.43
C PRO A 37 -0.63 2.73 6.67
N TYR A 38 -0.30 1.96 5.64
CA TYR A 38 -0.16 0.51 5.69
C TYR A 38 1.25 0.15 5.18
N LYS A 39 1.98 -0.66 5.96
CA LYS A 39 3.40 -0.98 5.67
C LYS A 39 3.58 -2.13 4.69
N ALA A 40 2.69 -3.13 4.74
CA ALA A 40 2.72 -4.30 3.88
C ALA A 40 1.31 -4.86 3.68
N ALA A 41 1.08 -5.49 2.52
CA ALA A 41 -0.12 -6.25 2.23
C ALA A 41 0.26 -7.68 1.84
N VAL A 42 -0.39 -8.67 2.45
CA VAL A 42 -0.18 -10.09 2.12
C VAL A 42 -1.39 -10.56 1.32
N LEU A 43 -1.17 -10.83 0.03
CA LEU A 43 -2.22 -11.21 -0.91
C LEU A 43 -1.95 -12.62 -1.46
N PRO A 44 -2.84 -13.60 -1.23
CA PRO A 44 -2.66 -14.94 -1.78
C PRO A 44 -2.85 -14.92 -3.30
N LEU A 45 -2.00 -15.66 -4.03
CA LEU A 45 -2.11 -15.81 -5.49
C LEU A 45 -3.42 -16.51 -5.92
N SER A 46 -4.03 -17.30 -5.04
CA SER A 46 -5.35 -17.90 -5.26
C SER A 46 -6.09 -18.12 -3.94
N LYS A 47 -7.42 -18.24 -4.00
CA LYS A 47 -8.27 -18.46 -2.81
C LYS A 47 -7.91 -19.70 -1.99
N LYS A 48 -7.28 -20.71 -2.62
CA LYS A 48 -6.86 -21.96 -1.95
C LYS A 48 -5.67 -21.77 -1.01
N LEU A 49 -4.88 -20.71 -1.19
CA LEU A 49 -3.67 -20.41 -0.43
C LEU A 49 -3.92 -19.46 0.76
N SER A 50 -5.19 -19.17 1.07
CA SER A 50 -5.56 -18.24 2.14
C SER A 50 -4.98 -18.63 3.49
N GLY A 51 -4.98 -19.93 3.83
CA GLY A 51 -4.42 -20.42 5.09
C GLY A 51 -2.91 -20.18 5.25
N GLU A 52 -2.14 -20.27 4.16
CA GLU A 52 -0.69 -19.98 4.19
C GLU A 52 -0.43 -18.47 4.24
N ALA A 53 -1.21 -17.68 3.51
CA ALA A 53 -1.13 -16.22 3.55
C ALA A 53 -1.37 -15.65 4.96
N ILE A 54 -2.29 -16.24 5.72
CA ILE A 54 -2.55 -15.83 7.12
C ILE A 54 -1.32 -16.09 8.01
N LYS A 55 -0.63 -17.23 7.85
CA LYS A 55 0.60 -17.50 8.61
C LYS A 55 1.70 -16.48 8.31
N VAL A 56 1.84 -16.09 7.05
CA VAL A 56 2.79 -15.05 6.62
C VAL A 56 2.41 -13.69 7.21
N PHE A 57 1.11 -13.35 7.22
CA PHE A 57 0.60 -12.15 7.85
C PHE A 57 0.88 -12.12 9.36
N GLU A 58 0.65 -13.23 10.08
CA GLU A 58 0.94 -13.34 11.52
C GLU A 58 2.42 -13.03 11.79
N ASN A 59 3.33 -13.64 11.04
CA ASN A 59 4.78 -13.42 11.16
C ASN A 59 5.19 -11.96 10.85
N LEU A 60 4.62 -11.37 9.80
CA LEU A 60 4.92 -9.99 9.40
C LEU A 60 4.33 -8.95 10.35
N SER A 61 3.14 -9.21 10.90
CA SER A 61 2.45 -8.28 11.80
C SER A 61 3.31 -7.96 13.04
N ALA A 62 4.00 -8.96 13.59
CA ALA A 62 4.91 -8.79 14.72
C ALA A 62 6.08 -7.85 14.42
N THR A 63 6.54 -7.79 13.17
CA THR A 63 7.69 -6.96 12.77
C THR A 63 7.32 -5.48 12.62
N PHE A 64 6.08 -5.19 12.22
CA PHE A 64 5.60 -3.82 11.97
C PHE A 64 4.70 -3.25 13.09
N SER A 65 4.66 -3.90 14.25
CA SER A 65 3.89 -3.47 15.43
C SER A 65 4.59 -2.42 16.31
N ASN A 66 5.85 -2.07 15.99
CA ASN A 66 6.67 -1.09 16.73
C ASN A 66 6.76 0.25 16.00
#